data_AF-A0A2P8DMQ3-F1
#
_entry.id   AF-A0A2P8DMQ3-F1
#
_cell.length_a   1.000
_cell.length_b   1.000
_cell.length_c   1.000
_cell.angle_alpha   90.00
_cell.angle_beta   90.00
_cell.angle_gamma   90.00
#
_symmetry.space_group_name_H-M   'P 1'
#
loop_
_entity.id
_entity.type
_entity.pdbx_description
1 polymer ?
#
loop_
_entity_poly.entity_id
_entity_poly.type
_entity_poly.pdbx_seq_one_letter_code
_entity_poly.pdbx_strand_id
1 'polypeptide(L)'
;MANPIICPLCKGRLLDLPRTCPGCGGDLGGLVKLRDFANRRFNTGLRMAKAERWEEAEEAMVAALAIDPGDAEAGRVLAKIRQKSAGRRRRRPSQPD
;
A
#
# COMPACT_ATOMS: atom_id res chain seq x y z
N MET A 1 -8.25 8.09 12.31
CA MET A 1 -9.11 7.05 12.91
C MET A 1 -8.78 5.75 12.19
N ALA A 2 -8.28 4.74 12.88
CA ALA A 2 -8.04 3.44 12.25
C ALA A 2 -9.38 2.83 11.85
N ASN A 3 -9.50 2.38 10.61
CA ASN A 3 -10.73 1.75 10.14
C ASN A 3 -10.88 0.41 10.90
N PRO A 4 -12.01 0.16 11.60
CA PRO A 4 -12.15 -1.05 12.40
C PRO A 4 -12.07 -2.29 11.50
N ILE A 5 -11.23 -3.25 11.89
CA ILE A 5 -11.12 -4.52 11.17
C ILE A 5 -12.35 -5.34 11.55
N ILE A 6 -13.11 -5.77 10.56
CA ILE A 6 -14.27 -6.64 10.75
C ILE A 6 -13.90 -8.04 10.32
N CYS A 7 -14.11 -9.02 11.20
CA CYS A 7 -13.92 -10.42 10.86
C CYS A 7 -14.91 -10.80 9.74
N PRO A 8 -14.45 -11.29 8.58
CA PRO A 8 -15.35 -11.64 7.48
C PRO A 8 -16.23 -12.86 7.79
N LEU A 9 -15.84 -13.68 8.77
CA LEU A 9 -16.54 -14.92 9.12
C LEU A 9 -17.68 -14.67 10.12
N CYS A 10 -17.41 -13.99 11.23
CA CYS A 10 -18.39 -13.76 12.29
C CYS A 10 -18.90 -12.32 12.38
N LYS A 11 -18.39 -11.40 11.54
CA LYS A 11 -18.70 -9.96 11.57
C LYS A 11 -18.33 -9.25 12.88
N GLY A 12 -17.59 -9.93 13.75
CA GLY A 12 -17.06 -9.35 14.98
C GLY A 12 -16.02 -8.28 14.71
N ARG A 13 -16.02 -7.22 15.53
CA ARG A 13 -15.00 -6.17 15.50
C ARG A 13 -13.69 -6.70 16.10
N LEU A 14 -12.59 -6.49 15.40
CA LEU A 14 -11.25 -6.88 15.82
C LEU A 14 -10.42 -5.63 16.13
N LEU A 15 -9.60 -5.70 17.18
CA LEU A 15 -8.64 -4.65 17.52
C LEU A 15 -7.42 -4.67 16.60
N ASP A 16 -7.00 -5.88 16.22
CA ASP A 16 -5.92 -6.16 15.28
C ASP A 16 -6.36 -7.20 14.23
N LEU A 17 -5.43 -7.65 13.40
CA LEU A 17 -5.65 -8.79 12.49
C LEU A 17 -4.78 -9.96 12.95
N PRO A 18 -5.29 -10.78 13.89
CA PRO A 18 -4.61 -11.98 14.34
C PRO A 18 -4.74 -13.07 13.27
N ARG A 19 -3.91 -14.12 13.37
CA ARG A 19 -4.04 -15.31 12.51
C ARG A 19 -5.34 -16.07 12.73
N THR A 20 -5.88 -16.05 13.94
CA THR A 20 -7.10 -16.75 14.31
C THR A 20 -8.05 -15.76 14.98
N CYS A 21 -9.31 -15.75 14.58
CA CYS A 21 -10.30 -14.86 15.17
C CYS A 21 -10.57 -15.25 16.64
N PRO A 22 -10.42 -14.33 17.62
CA PRO A 22 -10.70 -14.63 19.03
C PRO A 22 -12.20 -14.87 19.31
N GLY A 23 -13.09 -14.38 18.44
CA GLY A 23 -14.54 -14.54 18.62
C GLY A 23 -15.11 -15.85 18.07
N CYS A 24 -14.67 -16.28 16.89
CA CYS A 24 -15.22 -17.48 16.24
C CYS A 24 -14.20 -18.61 15.98
N GLY A 25 -12.91 -18.40 16.28
CA GLY A 25 -11.86 -19.39 16.01
C GLY A 25 -11.48 -19.57 14.54
N GLY A 26 -12.08 -18.80 13.62
CA GLY A 26 -11.80 -18.93 12.19
C GLY A 26 -10.38 -18.49 11.80
N ASP A 27 -9.80 -19.16 10.80
CA ASP A 27 -8.47 -18.85 10.27
C ASP A 27 -8.50 -17.59 9.39
N LEU A 28 -7.71 -16.59 9.80
CA LEU A 28 -7.50 -15.31 9.11
C LEU A 28 -6.07 -15.20 8.56
N GLY A 29 -5.29 -16.28 8.58
CA GLY A 29 -3.90 -16.29 8.14
C GLY A 29 -3.68 -15.81 6.71
N GLY A 30 -4.65 -16.03 5.81
CA GLY A 30 -4.65 -15.47 4.47
C GLY A 30 -4.70 -13.93 4.46
N LEU A 31 -5.53 -13.33 5.30
CA LEU A 31 -5.64 -11.88 5.43
C LEU A 31 -4.35 -11.27 6.02
N VAL A 32 -3.74 -11.95 7.01
CA VAL A 32 -2.44 -11.55 7.56
C VAL A 32 -1.39 -11.49 6.45
N LYS A 33 -1.31 -12.52 5.60
CA LYS A 33 -0.36 -12.55 4.47
C LYS A 33 -0.61 -11.42 3.46
N LEU A 34 -1.88 -11.09 3.17
CA LEU A 34 -2.22 -9.98 2.28
C LEU A 34 -1.79 -8.64 2.87
N ARG A 35 -2.08 -8.39 4.15
CA ARG A 35 -1.62 -7.18 4.86
C ARG A 35 -0.10 -7.07 4.85
N ASP A 36 0.60 -8.17 5.14
CA ASP A 36 2.07 -8.17 5.13
C ASP A 36 2.62 -7.89 3.73
N PHE A 37 1.98 -8.41 2.68
CA PHE A 37 2.35 -8.10 1.31
C PHE A 37 2.15 -6.61 0.98
N ALA A 38 1.02 -6.03 1.37
CA ALA A 38 0.76 -4.59 1.20
C ALA A 38 1.83 -3.75 1.89
N ASN A 39 2.14 -4.05 3.16
CA ASN A 39 3.21 -3.38 3.93
C ASN A 39 4.58 -3.48 3.25
N ARG A 40 4.93 -4.65 2.69
CA ARG A 40 6.17 -4.82 1.94
C ARG A 40 6.21 -3.98 0.67
N ARG A 41 5.09 -3.88 -0.06
CA ARG A 41 5.00 -3.04 -1.26
C ARG A 41 5.07 -1.55 -0.91
N PHE A 42 4.42 -1.12 0.15
CA PHE A 42 4.55 0.24 0.69
C PHE A 42 6.01 0.58 1.04
N ASN A 43 6.68 -0.27 1.82
CA ASN A 43 8.08 -0.05 2.18
C ASN A 43 9.03 -0.06 0.96
N THR A 44 8.74 -0.92 -0.03
CA THR A 44 9.46 -0.93 -1.30
C THR A 44 9.28 0.40 -2.03
N GLY A 45 8.04 0.90 -2.13
CA GLY A 45 7.77 2.19 -2.77
C GLY A 45 8.47 3.36 -2.08
N LEU A 46 8.50 3.38 -0.74
CA LEU A 46 9.28 4.37 0.01
C LEU A 46 10.77 4.31 -0.30
N ARG A 47 11.35 3.10 -0.35
CA ARG A 47 12.77 2.91 -0.69
C ARG A 47 13.08 3.38 -2.12
N MET A 48 12.22 3.05 -3.08
CA MET A 48 12.38 3.48 -4.47
C MET A 48 12.22 5.00 -4.62
N ALA A 49 11.26 5.61 -3.92
CA ALA A 49 11.07 7.06 -3.92
C ALA A 49 12.28 7.80 -3.33
N LYS A 50 12.88 7.28 -2.25
CA LYS A 50 14.13 7.81 -1.67
C LYS A 50 15.30 7.71 -2.64
N ALA A 51 15.37 6.63 -3.43
CA ALA A 51 16.36 6.44 -4.49
C ALA A 51 16.00 7.17 -5.80
N GLU A 52 14.97 8.02 -5.79
CA GLU A 52 14.47 8.75 -6.96
C GLU A 52 14.04 7.89 -8.17
N ARG A 53 13.68 6.63 -7.92
CA ARG A 53 13.14 5.69 -8.91
C ARG A 53 11.61 5.78 -8.92
N TRP A 54 11.07 6.88 -9.46
CA TRP A 54 9.66 7.25 -9.27
C TRP A 54 8.65 6.30 -9.91
N GLU A 55 8.97 5.72 -11.06
CA GLU A 55 8.07 4.79 -11.76
C GLU A 55 7.89 3.51 -10.93
N GLU A 56 8.99 2.91 -10.48
CA GLU A 56 8.96 1.74 -9.59
C GLU A 56 8.35 2.05 -8.23
N ALA A 57 8.56 3.27 -7.72
CA ALA A 57 7.93 3.73 -6.49
C ALA A 57 6.41 3.81 -6.64
N GLU A 58 5.93 4.32 -7.78
CA GLU A 58 4.51 4.39 -8.11
C GLU A 58 3.90 2.99 -8.24
N GLU A 59 4.52 2.09 -8.99
CA GLU A 59 4.05 0.70 -9.13
C GLU A 59 3.93 -0.02 -7.78
N ALA A 60 4.93 0.19 -6.89
CA ALA A 60 4.90 -0.39 -5.56
C ALA A 60 3.78 0.18 -4.70
N MET A 61 3.53 1.49 -4.76
CA MET A 61 2.44 2.14 -4.02
C MET A 61 1.06 1.74 -4.56
N VAL A 62 0.90 1.65 -5.88
CA VAL A 62 -0.34 1.17 -6.50
C VAL A 62 -0.65 -0.26 -6.06
N ALA A 63 0.36 -1.14 -6.00
CA ALA A 63 0.17 -2.51 -5.53
C ALA A 63 -0.20 -2.60 -4.03
N ALA A 64 0.30 -1.70 -3.19
CA ALA A 64 -0.11 -1.62 -1.78
C ALA A 64 -1.59 -1.19 -1.67
N LEU A 65 -1.97 -0.12 -2.40
CA LEU A 65 -3.33 0.42 -2.43
C LEU A 65 -4.35 -0.51 -3.09
N ALA A 66 -3.91 -1.43 -3.96
CA ALA A 66 -4.80 -2.46 -4.51
C ALA A 66 -5.30 -3.45 -3.44
N ILE A 67 -4.55 -3.61 -2.35
CA ILE A 67 -4.91 -4.50 -1.23
C ILE A 67 -5.61 -3.73 -0.11
N ASP A 68 -5.12 -2.53 0.20
CA ASP A 68 -5.78 -1.62 1.13
C ASP A 68 -6.06 -0.27 0.45
N PRO A 69 -7.18 -0.13 -0.26
CA PRO A 69 -7.58 1.13 -0.89
C PRO A 69 -7.84 2.25 0.12
N GLY A 70 -8.05 1.91 1.40
CA GLY A 70 -8.31 2.84 2.48
C GLY A 70 -7.04 3.40 3.15
N ASP A 71 -5.85 2.94 2.74
CA ASP A 71 -4.59 3.42 3.30
C ASP A 71 -4.32 4.87 2.87
N ALA A 72 -4.74 5.80 3.73
CA ALA A 72 -4.58 7.22 3.52
C ALA A 72 -3.10 7.65 3.46
N GLU A 73 -2.20 6.91 4.11
CA GLU A 73 -0.76 7.21 4.05
C GLU A 73 -0.19 6.83 2.68
N ALA A 74 -0.44 5.61 2.22
CA ALA A 74 -0.06 5.17 0.88
C ALA A 74 -0.61 6.10 -0.21
N GLY A 75 -1.87 6.54 -0.08
CA GLY A 75 -2.47 7.53 -0.99
C GLY A 75 -1.72 8.87 -1.04
N ARG A 76 -1.35 9.43 0.13
CA ARG A 76 -0.55 10.67 0.20
C ARG A 76 0.83 10.50 -0.40
N VAL A 77 1.50 9.37 -0.13
CA VAL A 77 2.83 9.08 -0.67
C VAL A 77 2.80 8.93 -2.19
N LEU A 78 1.82 8.19 -2.73
CA LEU A 78 1.63 8.05 -4.17
C LEU A 78 1.41 9.40 -4.86
N ALA A 79 0.57 10.28 -4.29
CA ALA A 79 0.36 11.62 -4.83
C ALA A 79 1.67 12.41 -4.94
N LYS A 80 2.53 12.35 -3.91
CA LYS A 80 3.86 12.98 -3.92
C LYS A 80 4.79 12.37 -4.98
N ILE A 81 4.79 11.05 -5.11
CA ILE A 81 5.58 10.33 -6.13
C ILE A 81 5.17 10.80 -7.54
N ARG A 82 3.86 10.86 -7.82
CA ARG A 82 3.32 11.31 -9.11
C ARG A 82 3.71 12.74 -9.46
N GLN A 83 3.67 13.66 -8.49
CA GLN A 83 4.12 15.04 -8.69
C GLN A 83 5.61 15.11 -9.08
N LYS A 84 6.46 14.31 -8.41
CA LYS A 84 7.90 14.24 -8.71
C LYS A 84 8.21 13.56 -10.06
N SER A 85 7.46 12.53 -10.42
CA SER A 85 7.51 11.85 -11.72
C SER A 85 7.14 12.82 -12.86
N ALA A 86 6.01 13.51 -12.74
CA ALA A 86 5.54 14.47 -13.73
C ALA A 86 6.50 15.65 -13.94
N GLY A 87 7.08 16.16 -12.85
CA GLY A 87 8.10 17.21 -12.91
C GLY A 87 9.37 16.80 -13.67
N ARG A 88 9.77 15.53 -13.62
CA ARG A 88 10.91 15.00 -14.39
C ARG A 88 10.58 14.77 -15.85
N ARG A 89 9.41 14.19 -16.14
CA ARG A 89 8.97 13.98 -17.53
C ARG A 89 8.91 15.30 -18.30
N ARG A 90 8.47 16.39 -17.66
CA ARG A 90 8.48 17.75 -18.24
C ARG A 90 9.88 18.35 -18.41
N ARG A 91 10.88 17.91 -17.63
CA ARG A 91 12.26 18.41 -17.67
C ARG A 91 13.19 17.60 -18.58
N ARG A 92 12.78 16.40 -19.01
CA ARG A 92 13.57 15.58 -19.92
C ARG A 92 13.53 16.24 -21.31
N PRO A 93 14.65 16.80 -21.81
CA PRO A 93 14.65 17.36 -23.15
C PRO A 93 14.37 16.23 -24.13
N SER A 94 13.51 16.49 -25.12
CA SER A 94 13.40 15.68 -26.32
C SER A 94 14.77 15.59 -26.96
N GLN A 95 15.39 14.40 -26.98
CA GLN A 95 16.55 14.18 -27.85
C GLN A 95 16.05 14.23 -29.29
N PRO A 96 16.60 15.12 -30.15
CA PRO A 96 16.38 15.01 -31.59
C PRO A 96 17.26 13.88 -32.14
N ASP A 97 16.69 13.12 -33.08
CA ASP A 97 17.40 12.19 -33.98
C ASP A 97 18.27 12.96 -34.98
#